data_AF-A0AA36J399-F1
#
_entry.id   AF-A0AA36J399-F1
#
_cell.length_a   1.000
_cell.length_b   1.000
_cell.length_c   1.000
_cell.angle_alpha   90.00
_cell.angle_beta   90.00
_cell.angle_gamma   90.00
#
_symmetry.space_group_name_H-M   'P 1'
#
loop_
_entity.id
_entity.type
_entity.pdbx_description
1 polymer ?
#
loop_
_entity_poly.entity_id
_entity_poly.type
_entity_poly.pdbx_seq_one_letter_code
_entity_poly.pdbx_strand_id
1 'polypeptide(L)'
;MGLKPRVAQLLQALDDLPRWQKIAGLSLAAALAALLSQGVQTEAEAGRFFQVVDPDKGIKLRAAPCLEAEGTGHVLVPLEPFETDEVLEVGAQTFLRLADGRGWAFLRSRTGQVICQELTRAEVENAGGTALQQVEDTLKKDPRVQQQLQVMTTKEREDAIRKMARRVVLDGDS
;
A
#
# COMPACT_ATOMS: atom_id res chain seq x y z
N MET A 1 27.39 -31.99 10.94
CA MET A 1 27.53 -30.55 10.62
C MET A 1 26.26 -29.85 11.08
N GLY A 2 26.14 -28.99 12.07
CA GLY A 2 27.06 -28.34 12.99
C GLY A 2 26.28 -27.18 13.63
N LEU A 3 25.32 -27.47 14.52
CA LEU A 3 24.50 -26.47 15.26
C LEU A 3 25.30 -25.66 16.30
N LYS A 4 26.59 -25.98 16.48
CA LYS A 4 27.48 -25.40 17.49
C LYS A 4 27.84 -23.91 17.31
N PRO A 5 27.93 -23.30 16.10
CA PRO A 5 28.42 -21.93 15.99
C PRO A 5 27.37 -20.88 16.39
N ARG A 6 26.07 -21.19 16.23
CA ARG A 6 25.00 -20.25 16.60
C ARG A 6 24.77 -20.17 18.11
N VAL A 7 24.90 -21.30 18.82
CA VAL A 7 24.82 -21.31 20.29
C VAL A 7 26.00 -20.55 20.90
N ALA A 8 27.20 -20.69 20.32
CA ALA A 8 28.39 -19.97 20.77
C ALA A 8 28.24 -18.45 20.57
N GLN A 9 27.71 -17.99 19.43
CA GLN A 9 27.45 -16.56 19.21
C GLN A 9 26.39 -15.98 20.16
N LEU A 10 25.36 -16.76 20.50
CA LEU A 10 24.33 -16.37 21.48
C LEU A 10 24.90 -16.21 22.89
N LEU A 11 25.78 -17.14 23.30
CA LEU A 11 26.44 -17.06 24.60
C LEU A 11 27.44 -15.88 24.68
N GLN A 12 28.17 -15.60 23.58
CA GLN A 12 29.08 -14.46 23.52
C GLN A 12 28.32 -13.12 23.65
N ALA A 13 27.18 -12.98 22.97
CA ALA A 13 26.36 -11.76 23.03
C ALA A 13 25.74 -11.51 24.41
N LEU A 14 25.51 -12.58 25.20
CA LEU A 14 25.03 -12.48 26.59
C LEU A 14 26.12 -11.98 27.56
N ASP A 15 27.39 -12.26 27.27
CA ASP A 15 28.51 -11.85 28.12
C ASP A 15 28.88 -10.36 27.94
N ASP A 16 28.70 -9.81 26.74
CA ASP A 16 29.01 -8.42 26.37
C ASP A 16 27.98 -7.37 26.86
N LEU A 17 26.92 -7.79 27.56
CA LEU A 17 25.90 -6.86 28.05
C LEU A 17 26.41 -6.04 29.25
N PRO A 18 26.19 -4.71 29.25
CA PRO A 18 26.68 -3.83 30.30
C PRO A 18 26.02 -4.16 31.64
N ARG A 19 26.82 -4.15 32.73
CA ARG A 19 26.43 -4.67 34.06
C ARG A 19 25.13 -4.08 34.63
N TRP A 20 24.73 -2.88 34.23
CA TRP A 20 23.49 -2.25 34.68
C TRP A 20 22.21 -2.90 34.10
N GLN A 21 22.31 -3.69 33.02
CA GLN A 21 21.18 -4.50 32.50
C GLN A 21 20.97 -5.83 33.24
N LYS A 22 21.89 -6.26 34.12
CA LYS A 22 21.75 -7.53 34.88
C LYS A 22 20.85 -7.40 36.13
N ILE A 23 20.46 -6.19 36.52
CA ILE A 23 19.71 -5.91 37.76
C ILE A 23 18.21 -5.67 37.50
N ALA A 24 17.83 -5.27 36.28
CA ALA A 24 16.43 -5.14 35.92
C ALA A 24 15.98 -6.46 35.29
N GLY A 25 15.03 -7.16 35.92
CA GLY A 25 14.46 -8.42 35.45
C GLY A 25 13.72 -8.29 34.11
N LEU A 26 14.43 -8.01 33.03
CA LEU A 26 13.96 -8.25 31.67
C LEU A 26 13.91 -9.75 31.48
N SER A 27 12.70 -10.30 31.53
CA SER A 27 12.49 -11.73 31.30
C SER A 27 13.06 -12.13 29.93
N LEU A 28 13.51 -13.38 29.83
CA LEU A 28 13.94 -14.00 28.58
C LEU A 28 12.92 -13.79 27.44
N ALA A 29 11.63 -13.62 27.77
CA ALA A 29 10.57 -13.35 26.81
C ALA A 29 10.63 -11.93 26.20
N ALA A 30 11.08 -10.91 26.94
CA ALA A 30 11.27 -9.57 26.40
C ALA A 30 12.50 -9.52 25.47
N ALA A 31 13.57 -10.23 25.83
CA ALA A 31 14.72 -10.42 24.95
C ALA A 31 14.36 -11.24 23.70
N LEU A 32 13.52 -12.30 23.83
CA LEU A 32 13.03 -13.07 22.69
C LEU A 32 12.09 -12.25 21.79
N ALA A 33 11.21 -11.42 22.36
CA ALA A 33 10.34 -10.53 21.59
C ALA A 33 11.18 -9.51 20.81
N ALA A 34 12.20 -8.92 21.42
CA ALA A 34 13.15 -8.04 20.74
C ALA A 34 13.97 -8.79 19.66
N LEU A 35 14.36 -10.05 19.90
CA LEU A 35 15.08 -10.88 18.91
C LEU A 35 14.18 -11.32 17.75
N LEU A 36 12.88 -11.56 18.00
CA LEU A 36 11.87 -11.81 16.97
C LEU A 36 11.52 -10.52 16.19
N SER A 37 11.66 -9.35 16.81
CA SER A 37 11.55 -8.05 16.14
C SER A 37 12.75 -7.70 15.24
N GLN A 38 13.87 -8.44 15.28
CA GLN A 38 15.02 -8.19 14.40
C GLN A 38 14.85 -8.69 12.95
N GLY A 39 13.65 -9.11 12.53
CA GLY A 39 13.42 -9.65 11.18
C GLY A 39 12.39 -8.91 10.33
N VAL A 40 11.70 -7.89 10.84
CA VAL A 40 10.75 -7.10 10.05
C VAL A 40 11.40 -5.75 9.79
N GLN A 41 12.05 -5.64 8.63
CA GLN A 41 12.54 -4.36 8.13
C GLN A 41 11.32 -3.47 7.88
N THR A 42 11.00 -2.64 8.86
CA THR A 42 10.00 -1.58 8.73
C THR A 42 10.78 -0.36 8.27
N GLU A 43 11.14 -0.32 7.00
CA GLU A 43 11.67 0.90 6.39
C GLU A 43 10.49 1.87 6.25
N ALA A 44 10.40 2.81 7.19
CA ALA A 44 9.46 3.92 7.16
C ALA A 44 9.86 4.90 6.05
N GLU A 45 9.74 4.46 4.81
CA GLU A 45 9.98 5.24 3.60
C GLU A 45 8.69 5.98 3.23
N ALA A 46 8.36 7.00 4.01
CA ALA A 46 7.21 7.84 3.75
C ALA A 46 7.38 8.63 2.44
N GLY A 47 6.30 8.78 1.67
CA GLY A 47 6.28 9.59 0.45
C GLY A 47 6.66 8.85 -0.83
N ARG A 48 6.62 7.51 -0.82
CA ARG A 48 6.74 6.71 -2.05
C ARG A 48 5.39 6.65 -2.76
N PHE A 49 5.42 6.71 -4.09
CA PHE A 49 4.23 6.61 -4.92
C PHE A 49 4.14 5.24 -5.58
N PHE A 50 2.94 4.71 -5.68
CA PHE A 50 2.66 3.44 -6.34
C PHE A 50 1.46 3.59 -7.26
N GLN A 51 1.36 2.73 -8.27
CA GLN A 51 0.22 2.66 -9.17
C GLN A 51 -0.28 1.23 -9.26
N VAL A 52 -1.60 1.06 -9.34
CA VAL A 52 -2.22 -0.25 -9.59
C VAL A 52 -2.01 -0.65 -11.05
N VAL A 53 -1.31 -1.75 -11.31
CA VAL A 53 -1.00 -2.22 -12.68
C VAL A 53 -1.98 -3.29 -13.17
N ASP A 54 -2.76 -3.90 -12.28
CA ASP A 54 -3.76 -4.91 -12.67
C ASP A 54 -4.90 -4.23 -13.45
N PRO A 55 -5.07 -4.49 -14.77
CA PRO A 55 -6.02 -3.77 -15.62
C PRO A 55 -7.47 -4.19 -15.35
N ASP A 56 -7.68 -5.42 -14.87
CA ASP A 56 -9.02 -6.02 -14.74
C ASP A 56 -9.58 -5.87 -13.32
N LYS A 57 -8.70 -5.75 -12.32
CA LYS A 57 -9.10 -5.84 -10.90
C LYS A 57 -8.51 -4.72 -10.07
N GLY A 58 -9.39 -3.84 -9.58
CA GLY A 58 -9.04 -2.91 -8.51
C GLY A 58 -8.66 -3.63 -7.21
N ILE A 59 -7.92 -2.94 -6.35
CA ILE A 59 -7.39 -3.50 -5.10
C ILE A 59 -8.29 -3.10 -3.95
N LYS A 60 -8.87 -4.09 -3.26
CA LYS A 60 -9.62 -3.86 -2.01
C LYS A 60 -8.65 -3.59 -0.86
N LEU A 61 -8.78 -2.43 -0.23
CA LEU A 61 -7.95 -2.02 0.90
C LEU A 61 -8.33 -2.79 2.17
N ARG A 62 -7.33 -3.03 3.04
CA ARG A 62 -7.49 -3.72 4.32
C ARG A 62 -7.27 -2.81 5.52
N ALA A 63 -7.92 -3.14 6.63
CA ALA A 63 -7.77 -2.41 7.88
C ALA A 63 -6.40 -2.62 8.55
N ALA A 64 -5.72 -3.74 8.27
CA ALA A 64 -4.42 -4.11 8.83
C ALA A 64 -3.52 -4.76 7.77
N PRO A 65 -2.19 -4.81 7.97
CA PRO A 65 -1.24 -5.43 7.03
C PRO A 65 -1.29 -6.97 7.11
N CYS A 66 -2.47 -7.53 6.82
CA CYS A 66 -2.71 -8.97 6.80
C CYS A 66 -3.68 -9.34 5.67
N LEU A 67 -3.44 -10.49 5.01
CA LEU A 67 -4.29 -10.99 3.92
C LEU A 67 -5.70 -11.39 4.36
N GLU A 68 -5.87 -11.64 5.67
CA GLU A 68 -7.13 -12.02 6.31
C GLU A 68 -7.81 -10.86 7.03
N ALA A 69 -7.18 -9.69 7.09
CA ALA A 69 -7.77 -8.50 7.70
C ALA A 69 -9.07 -8.11 6.99
N GLU A 70 -9.98 -7.48 7.73
CA GLU A 70 -11.23 -6.98 7.17
C GLU A 70 -10.96 -5.91 6.10
N GLY A 71 -11.82 -5.89 5.08
CA GLY A 71 -11.75 -4.87 4.04
C GLY A 71 -12.34 -3.55 4.56
N THR A 72 -11.72 -2.42 4.23
CA THR A 72 -12.23 -1.10 4.67
C THR A 72 -13.43 -0.61 3.85
N GLY A 73 -13.81 -1.36 2.81
CA GLY A 73 -14.85 -0.96 1.85
C GLY A 73 -14.32 -0.06 0.72
N HIS A 74 -13.10 0.47 0.85
CA HIS A 74 -12.43 1.23 -0.18
C HIS A 74 -11.72 0.33 -1.19
N VAL A 75 -11.66 0.80 -2.45
CA VAL A 75 -11.06 0.08 -3.56
C VAL A 75 -10.22 1.07 -4.37
N LEU A 76 -8.95 0.73 -4.61
CA LEU A 76 -8.10 1.43 -5.58
C LEU A 76 -8.43 0.94 -6.98
N VAL A 77 -8.58 1.87 -7.90
CA VAL A 77 -8.91 1.58 -9.31
C VAL A 77 -7.63 1.23 -10.08
N PRO A 78 -7.70 0.37 -11.11
CA PRO A 78 -6.58 0.18 -12.03
C PRO A 78 -6.01 1.51 -12.54
N LEU A 79 -4.69 1.57 -12.64
CA LEU A 79 -3.90 2.74 -13.06
C LEU A 79 -4.02 3.97 -12.15
N GLU A 80 -4.67 3.87 -10.98
CA GLU A 80 -4.72 4.95 -10.01
C GLU A 80 -3.37 5.05 -9.27
N PRO A 81 -2.65 6.20 -9.37
CA PRO A 81 -1.49 6.44 -8.52
C PRO A 81 -1.94 6.80 -7.11
N PHE A 82 -1.24 6.30 -6.10
CA PHE A 82 -1.49 6.57 -4.69
C PHE A 82 -0.17 6.74 -3.94
N GLU A 83 -0.20 7.58 -2.90
CA GLU A 83 0.94 7.83 -2.02
C GLU A 83 0.91 6.88 -0.82
N THR A 84 2.09 6.44 -0.40
CA THR A 84 2.28 5.55 0.75
C THR A 84 3.14 6.21 1.80
N ASP A 85 2.75 6.02 3.06
CA ASP A 85 3.49 6.54 4.21
C ASP A 85 4.28 5.45 4.95
N GLU A 86 3.90 4.18 4.76
CA GLU A 86 4.57 3.04 5.37
C GLU A 86 4.57 1.83 4.42
N VAL A 87 5.74 1.17 4.33
CA VAL A 87 5.91 -0.09 3.60
C VAL A 87 6.31 -1.15 4.61
N LEU A 88 5.53 -2.22 4.69
CA LEU A 88 5.76 -3.32 5.63
C LEU A 88 5.95 -4.63 4.88
N GLU A 89 7.11 -5.25 5.06
CA GLU A 89 7.41 -6.58 4.52
C GLU A 89 7.14 -7.66 5.56
N VAL A 90 6.17 -8.54 5.28
CA VAL A 90 5.82 -9.68 6.14
C VAL A 90 5.94 -10.97 5.34
N GLY A 91 7.05 -11.67 5.54
CA GLY A 91 7.35 -12.90 4.80
C GLY A 91 7.65 -12.61 3.33
N ALA A 92 6.82 -13.15 2.43
CA ALA A 92 6.94 -12.93 0.97
C ALA A 92 6.00 -11.82 0.45
N GLN A 93 5.28 -11.15 1.35
CA GLN A 93 4.26 -10.16 1.00
C GLN A 93 4.66 -8.77 1.50
N THR A 94 4.55 -7.80 0.61
CA THR A 94 4.73 -6.38 0.94
C THR A 94 3.36 -5.72 1.04
N PHE A 95 3.14 -5.02 2.15
CA PHE A 95 1.94 -4.25 2.46
C PHE A 95 2.28 -2.76 2.39
N LEU A 96 1.38 -1.99 1.79
CA LEU A 96 1.57 -0.57 1.52
C LEU A 96 0.48 0.20 2.25
N ARG A 97 0.82 0.97 3.28
CA ARG A 97 -0.16 1.84 3.93
C ARG A 97 -0.32 3.11 3.11
N LEU A 98 -1.56 3.47 2.82
CA LEU A 98 -1.85 4.70 2.09
C LEU A 98 -1.70 5.90 3.03
N ALA A 99 -1.04 6.95 2.54
CA ALA A 99 -0.81 8.18 3.30
C ALA A 99 -2.11 8.92 3.67
N ASP A 100 -3.22 8.63 2.98
CA ASP A 100 -4.55 9.16 3.27
C ASP A 100 -5.29 8.45 4.41
N GLY A 101 -4.75 7.35 4.94
CA GLY A 101 -5.35 6.59 6.03
C GLY A 101 -6.53 5.70 5.64
N ARG A 102 -6.84 5.49 4.35
CA ARG A 102 -7.93 4.60 3.89
C ARG A 102 -7.65 3.11 4.15
N GLY A 103 -6.40 2.75 4.42
CA GLY A 103 -5.99 1.40 4.82
C GLY A 103 -4.69 0.93 4.16
N TRP A 104 -4.59 -0.39 3.99
CA TRP A 104 -3.43 -1.08 3.46
C TRP A 104 -3.73 -1.74 2.10
N ALA A 105 -2.86 -1.49 1.13
CA ALA A 105 -2.78 -2.19 -0.15
C ALA A 105 -1.69 -3.27 -0.11
N PHE A 106 -1.61 -4.06 -1.18
CA PHE A 106 -0.67 -5.16 -1.30
C PHE A 106 0.13 -5.01 -2.60
N LEU A 107 1.44 -5.22 -2.54
CA LEU A 107 2.29 -5.16 -3.73
C LEU A 107 2.04 -6.35 -4.67
N ARG A 108 1.76 -7.52 -4.09
CA ARG A 108 1.54 -8.78 -4.81
C ARG A 108 0.16 -9.37 -4.52
N SER A 109 -0.41 -10.06 -5.49
CA SER A 109 -1.65 -10.84 -5.34
C SER A 109 -1.40 -12.13 -4.55
N ARG A 110 -2.48 -12.83 -4.18
CA ARG A 110 -2.40 -14.17 -3.55
C ARG A 110 -1.72 -15.21 -4.44
N THR A 111 -1.65 -14.99 -5.75
CA THR A 111 -0.95 -15.87 -6.70
C THR A 111 0.52 -15.48 -6.91
N GLY A 112 0.99 -14.41 -6.26
CA GLY A 112 2.37 -13.91 -6.34
C GLY A 112 2.63 -12.90 -7.48
N GLN A 113 1.62 -12.61 -8.30
CA GLN A 113 1.71 -11.60 -9.36
C GLN A 113 1.82 -10.20 -8.76
N VAL A 114 2.71 -9.37 -9.30
CA VAL A 114 2.85 -7.96 -8.91
C VAL A 114 1.64 -7.18 -9.42
N ILE A 115 0.93 -6.51 -8.51
CA ILE A 115 -0.30 -5.74 -8.81
C ILE A 115 -0.12 -4.24 -8.56
N CYS A 116 0.93 -3.83 -7.84
CA CYS A 116 1.34 -2.44 -7.71
C CYS A 116 2.77 -2.28 -8.20
N GLN A 117 3.03 -1.19 -8.93
CA GLN A 117 4.37 -0.78 -9.34
C GLN A 117 4.71 0.54 -8.68
N GLU A 118 5.96 0.68 -8.24
CA GLU A 118 6.48 1.94 -7.72
C GLU A 118 6.61 2.97 -8.85
N LEU A 119 6.16 4.19 -8.60
CA LEU A 119 6.28 5.33 -9.50
C LEU A 119 7.18 6.37 -8.88
N THR A 120 7.96 7.02 -9.72
CA THR A 120 8.67 8.23 -9.33
C THR A 120 7.70 9.41 -9.26
N ARG A 121 8.00 10.40 -8.41
CA ARG A 121 7.19 11.62 -8.31
C ARG A 121 7.00 12.32 -9.67
N ALA A 122 8.05 12.34 -10.50
CA ALA A 122 7.98 12.92 -11.83
C ALA A 122 6.99 12.17 -12.75
N GLU A 123 6.90 10.83 -12.64
CA GLU A 123 5.91 10.04 -13.38
C GLU A 123 4.48 10.33 -12.93
N VAL A 124 4.25 10.51 -11.62
CA VAL A 124 2.93 10.90 -11.09
C VAL A 124 2.52 12.28 -11.60
N GLU A 125 3.46 13.23 -11.64
CA GLU A 125 3.23 14.58 -12.20
C GLU A 125 2.95 14.51 -13.71
N ASN A 126 3.69 13.69 -14.46
CA ASN A 126 3.53 13.51 -15.91
C ASN A 126 2.25 12.75 -16.28
N ALA A 127 1.75 11.85 -15.42
CA ALA A 127 0.50 11.12 -15.64
C ALA A 127 -0.74 12.04 -15.60
N GLY A 128 -0.57 13.34 -15.36
CA GLY A 128 -1.63 14.34 -15.49
C GLY A 128 -2.56 14.40 -14.28
N GLY A 129 -2.06 14.00 -13.10
CA GLY A 129 -2.82 13.96 -11.86
C GLY A 129 -3.61 12.67 -11.67
N THR A 130 -4.26 12.55 -10.51
CA THR A 130 -5.08 11.38 -10.18
C THR A 130 -6.15 11.11 -11.25
N ALA A 131 -6.63 9.87 -11.40
CA ALA A 131 -7.70 9.54 -12.35
C ALA A 131 -8.94 10.45 -12.18
N LEU A 132 -9.21 10.92 -10.94
CA LEU A 132 -10.22 11.94 -10.64
C LEU A 132 -9.95 13.26 -11.36
N GLN A 133 -8.70 13.70 -11.40
CA GLN A 133 -8.29 14.93 -12.06
C GLN A 133 -8.46 14.83 -13.57
N GLN A 134 -8.13 13.69 -14.18
CA GLN A 134 -8.37 13.44 -15.60
C GLN A 134 -9.86 13.43 -15.95
N VAL A 135 -10.69 12.82 -15.09
CA VAL A 135 -12.16 12.87 -15.23
C VAL A 135 -12.66 14.31 -15.09
N GLU A 136 -12.13 15.08 -14.14
CA GLU A 136 -12.49 16.48 -13.94
C GLU A 136 -12.07 17.36 -15.13
N ASP A 137 -10.91 17.10 -15.73
CA ASP A 137 -10.42 17.77 -16.93
C ASP A 137 -11.28 17.43 -18.16
N THR A 138 -11.70 16.17 -18.29
CA THR A 138 -12.62 15.70 -19.32
C THR A 138 -13.99 16.35 -19.15
N LEU A 139 -14.48 16.45 -17.91
CA LEU A 139 -15.72 17.15 -17.57
C LEU A 139 -15.63 18.65 -17.81
N LYS A 140 -14.46 19.28 -17.67
CA LYS A 140 -14.25 20.69 -17.98
C LYS A 140 -14.17 20.95 -19.49
N LYS A 141 -13.61 20.02 -20.26
CA LYS A 141 -13.44 20.12 -21.71
C LYS A 141 -14.75 19.94 -22.49
N ASP A 142 -15.70 19.13 -22.00
CA ASP A 142 -16.96 18.90 -22.69
C ASP A 142 -18.17 19.60 -22.00
N PRO A 143 -18.60 20.78 -22.51
CA PRO A 143 -19.73 21.51 -21.92
C PRO A 143 -21.06 20.76 -22.02
N ARG A 144 -21.19 19.77 -22.92
CA ARG A 144 -22.40 18.95 -23.03
C ARG A 144 -22.55 18.02 -21.83
N VAL A 145 -21.45 17.43 -21.37
CA VAL A 145 -21.46 16.56 -20.19
C VAL A 145 -21.80 17.39 -18.95
N GLN A 146 -21.30 18.63 -18.84
CA GLN A 146 -21.70 19.53 -17.75
C GLN A 146 -23.20 19.83 -17.74
N GLN A 147 -23.78 20.13 -18.90
CA GLN A 147 -25.22 20.39 -19.02
C GLN A 147 -26.06 19.15 -18.66
N GLN A 148 -25.61 17.95 -19.04
CA GLN A 148 -26.26 16.70 -18.67
C GLN A 148 -26.19 16.43 -17.15
N LEU A 149 -25.07 16.71 -16.51
CA LEU A 149 -24.93 16.51 -15.05
C LEU A 149 -25.76 17.51 -14.23
N GLN A 150 -26.10 18.67 -14.79
CA GLN A 150 -26.97 19.66 -14.12
C GLN A 150 -28.44 19.24 -14.06
N VAL A 151 -28.90 18.39 -14.97
CA VAL A 151 -30.29 17.90 -15.00
C VAL A 151 -30.49 16.58 -14.27
N MET A 152 -29.40 15.93 -13.83
CA MET A 152 -29.43 14.65 -13.13
C MET A 152 -29.56 14.81 -11.62
N THR A 153 -30.16 13.81 -10.97
CA THR A 153 -30.13 13.72 -9.51
C THR A 153 -28.71 13.41 -9.02
N THR A 154 -28.39 13.74 -7.76
CA THR A 154 -27.06 13.55 -7.17
C THR A 154 -26.56 12.10 -7.31
N LYS A 155 -27.46 11.13 -7.15
CA LYS A 155 -27.16 9.69 -7.24
C LYS A 155 -26.83 9.24 -8.67
N GLU A 156 -27.57 9.75 -9.66
CA GLU A 156 -27.32 9.44 -11.07
C GLU A 156 -26.01 10.07 -11.54
N ARG A 157 -25.67 11.25 -11.00
CA ARG A 157 -24.42 11.95 -11.28
C ARG A 157 -23.20 11.13 -10.83
N GLU A 158 -23.22 10.58 -9.61
CA GLU A 158 -22.14 9.72 -9.11
C GLU A 158 -21.99 8.45 -9.97
N ASP A 159 -23.10 7.80 -10.33
CA ASP A 159 -23.06 6.58 -11.16
C ASP A 159 -22.48 6.86 -12.56
N ALA A 160 -22.87 7.98 -13.18
CA ALA A 160 -22.36 8.41 -14.47
C ALA A 160 -20.85 8.72 -14.41
N ILE A 161 -20.38 9.44 -13.39
CA ILE A 161 -18.95 9.73 -13.19
C ILE A 161 -18.16 8.42 -13.03
N ARG A 162 -18.67 7.48 -12.23
CA ARG A 162 -18.02 6.18 -12.01
C ARG A 162 -17.93 5.35 -13.29
N LYS A 163 -18.98 5.41 -14.13
CA LYS A 163 -19.03 4.74 -15.42
C LYS A 163 -18.05 5.36 -16.42
N MET A 164 -17.91 6.69 -16.45
CA MET A 164 -16.94 7.39 -17.29
C MET A 164 -15.50 7.11 -16.86
N ALA A 165 -15.22 7.14 -15.56
CA ALA A 165 -13.89 6.81 -15.03
C ALA A 165 -13.43 5.41 -15.45
N ARG A 166 -14.33 4.42 -15.36
CA ARG A 166 -14.04 3.06 -15.86
C ARG A 166 -13.69 3.04 -17.36
N ARG A 167 -14.34 3.87 -18.17
CA ARG A 167 -14.14 3.87 -19.62
C ARG A 167 -12.79 4.49 -19.99
N VAL A 168 -12.43 5.61 -19.37
CA VAL A 168 -11.12 6.28 -19.60
C VAL A 168 -9.97 5.36 -19.22
N VAL A 169 -10.08 4.62 -18.11
CA VAL A 169 -9.05 3.67 -17.68
C VAL A 169 -8.88 2.50 -18.65
N LEU A 170 -9.96 2.05 -19.30
CA LEU A 170 -9.93 0.88 -20.20
C LEU A 170 -9.60 1.23 -21.66
N ASP A 171 -9.98 2.41 -22.16
CA ASP A 171 -9.78 2.82 -23.56
C ASP A 171 -8.43 3.58 -23.79
N GLY A 172 -7.63 3.81 -22.74
CA GLY A 172 -6.39 4.61 -22.80
C GLY A 172 -5.13 3.93 -23.35
N ASP A 173 -5.21 2.67 -23.79
CA ASP A 173 -4.05 1.85 -24.24
C ASP A 173 -4.02 1.64 -25.77
N SER A 174 -4.65 2.51 -26.57
CA SER A 174 -4.68 2.43 -28.06
C SER A 174 -3.93 3.54 -28.77
#